data_AF-A0A6A5ZWT5-F1
#
_entry.id   AF-A0A6A5ZWT5-F1
#
_cell.length_a   1.000
_cell.length_b   1.000
_cell.length_c   1.000
_cell.angle_alpha   90.00
_cell.angle_beta   90.00
_cell.angle_gamma   90.00
#
_symmetry.space_group_name_H-M   'P 1'
#
loop_
_entity.id
_entity.type
_entity.pdbx_description
1 polymer ?
#
loop_
_entity_poly.entity_id
_entity_poly.type
_entity_poly.pdbx_seq_one_letter_code
_entity_poly.pdbx_strand_id
1 'polypeptide(L)'
;MEQVVTHVDDCERLRSRCVELLNDKTKIDGKMQAVQKKIKAKRREKNHLQQSAFIKQSDIDATIEEYAKAVCLSFCDKMYHTLPSELRDMVYGYINTESNVFIPHYHKVGWEPLMSYFDSKSESEFRLYDASSDVLLDHWWNPDYVSPSVLRELGEHYYRTTCFTFGAHFDIVPKFRITDQWELGFIPVTFVAHVRFEIDCGRYRFNGLNNTPDSWDGSCNKQLPIALLSELESLFGFKQGTKLEIRLEVGDMRTGGALGRLEWVLDEVVTFILQTVQRLQDAGYHVRVHLVESGACGPQEFTIEGNSILSQIWRKDFEIYKQKEAHKILQQAIHSEAAVSSDDDDENFTSVVGDEDEGEHEDEEASGDGEGGEDEE
;
A
#
# COMPACT_ATOMS: atom_id res chain seq x y z
N MET A 1 16.87 82.81 -55.68
CA MET A 1 18.16 82.10 -55.89
C MET A 1 18.89 81.81 -54.58
N GLU A 2 18.24 81.83 -53.41
CA GLU A 2 18.87 81.48 -52.11
C GLU A 2 18.47 80.10 -51.55
N GLN A 3 17.52 79.39 -52.16
CA GLN A 3 17.05 78.08 -51.66
C GLN A 3 17.86 76.86 -52.16
N VAL A 4 18.82 77.05 -53.07
CA VAL A 4 19.57 75.92 -53.68
C VAL A 4 20.91 75.67 -52.98
N VAL A 5 21.46 76.66 -52.26
CA VAL A 5 22.75 76.53 -51.57
C VAL A 5 22.62 75.80 -50.23
N THR A 6 21.49 75.95 -49.52
CA THR A 6 21.24 75.24 -48.25
C THR A 6 21.09 73.72 -48.42
N HIS A 7 20.71 73.24 -49.61
CA HIS A 7 20.44 71.83 -49.87
C HIS A 7 21.72 70.99 -50.07
N VAL A 8 22.82 71.60 -50.53
CA VAL A 8 24.09 70.89 -50.76
C VAL A 8 24.81 70.64 -49.43
N ASP A 9 24.85 71.64 -48.55
CA ASP A 9 25.42 71.51 -47.20
C ASP A 9 24.66 70.46 -46.35
N ASP A 10 23.33 70.39 -46.50
CA ASP A 10 22.51 69.37 -45.83
C ASP A 10 22.81 67.95 -46.34
N CYS A 11 23.07 67.78 -47.63
CA CYS A 11 23.45 66.49 -48.20
C CYS A 11 24.82 65.99 -47.68
N GLU A 12 25.82 66.87 -47.57
CA GLU A 12 27.13 66.51 -47.03
C GLU A 12 27.09 66.18 -45.53
N ARG A 13 26.31 66.93 -44.76
CA ARG A 13 26.06 66.67 -43.34
C ARG A 13 25.37 65.31 -43.13
N LEU A 14 24.32 65.02 -43.90
CA LEU A 14 23.63 63.74 -43.84
C LEU A 14 24.55 62.57 -44.23
N ARG A 15 25.36 62.73 -45.29
CA ARG A 15 26.33 61.71 -45.69
C ARG A 15 27.35 61.44 -44.58
N SER A 16 27.90 62.48 -43.98
CA SER A 16 28.87 62.36 -42.88
C SER A 16 28.28 61.61 -41.69
N ARG A 17 27.04 61.96 -41.30
CA ARG A 17 26.30 61.27 -40.23
C ARG A 17 26.02 59.80 -40.59
N CYS A 18 25.66 59.49 -41.83
CA CYS A 18 25.47 58.10 -42.27
C CYS A 18 26.75 57.27 -42.16
N VAL A 19 27.90 57.84 -42.53
CA VAL A 19 29.20 57.16 -42.38
C VAL A 19 29.54 56.91 -40.92
N GLU A 20 29.32 57.90 -40.04
CA GLU A 20 29.53 57.76 -38.59
C GLU A 20 28.63 56.65 -38.01
N LEU A 21 27.34 56.64 -38.34
CA LEU A 21 26.40 55.61 -37.90
C LEU A 21 26.75 54.21 -38.42
N LEU A 22 27.27 54.08 -39.65
CA LEU A 22 27.74 52.80 -40.18
C LEU A 22 29.00 52.32 -39.44
N ASN A 23 29.93 53.23 -39.12
CA ASN A 23 31.12 52.92 -38.31
C ASN A 23 30.73 52.50 -36.89
N ASP A 24 29.78 53.19 -36.27
CA ASP A 24 29.27 52.82 -34.94
C ASP A 24 28.54 51.48 -34.97
N LYS A 25 27.73 51.23 -35.99
CA LYS A 25 27.06 49.94 -36.19
C LYS A 25 28.07 48.80 -36.28
N THR A 26 29.09 48.93 -37.14
CA THR A 26 30.13 47.89 -37.27
C THR A 26 30.92 47.69 -35.98
N LYS A 27 31.17 48.77 -35.21
CA LYS A 27 31.79 48.70 -33.88
C LYS A 27 30.91 47.99 -32.85
N ILE A 28 29.60 48.25 -32.85
CA ILE A 28 28.62 47.58 -31.98
C ILE A 28 28.50 46.11 -32.37
N ASP A 29 28.41 45.77 -33.65
CA ASP A 29 28.35 44.40 -34.15
C ASP A 29 29.61 43.62 -33.73
N GLY A 30 30.79 44.24 -33.83
CA GLY A 30 32.04 43.65 -33.34
C GLY A 30 32.01 43.38 -31.83
N LYS A 31 31.49 44.32 -31.02
CA LYS A 31 31.31 44.13 -29.57
C LYS A 31 30.29 43.02 -29.26
N MET A 32 29.16 42.99 -29.97
CA MET A 32 28.10 41.99 -29.81
C MET A 32 28.62 40.59 -30.12
N GLN A 33 29.36 40.41 -31.22
CA GLN A 33 30.00 39.14 -31.55
C GLN A 33 31.02 38.71 -30.49
N ALA A 34 31.79 39.66 -29.94
CA ALA A 34 32.73 39.37 -28.85
C ALA A 34 32.01 38.92 -27.57
N VAL A 35 30.90 39.56 -27.19
CA VAL A 35 30.05 39.16 -26.06
C VAL A 35 29.43 37.79 -26.30
N GLN A 36 28.88 37.53 -27.48
CA GLN A 36 28.33 36.22 -27.85
C GLN A 36 29.37 35.10 -27.74
N LYS A 37 30.62 35.35 -28.18
CA LYS A 37 31.73 34.40 -28.01
C LYS A 37 32.02 34.13 -26.52
N LYS A 38 32.04 35.18 -25.68
CA LYS A 38 32.21 35.04 -24.22
C LYS A 38 31.08 34.25 -23.57
N ILE A 39 29.81 34.50 -23.93
CA ILE A 39 28.66 33.75 -23.43
C ILE A 39 28.77 32.27 -23.81
N LYS A 40 29.09 31.96 -25.07
CA LYS A 40 29.29 30.58 -25.52
C LYS A 40 30.42 29.87 -24.76
N ALA A 41 31.53 30.57 -24.50
CA ALA A 41 32.63 30.03 -23.70
C ALA A 41 32.19 29.73 -22.25
N LYS A 42 31.47 30.66 -21.60
CA LYS A 42 30.96 30.47 -20.24
C LYS A 42 29.92 29.35 -20.12
N ARG A 43 29.07 29.16 -21.13
CA ARG A 43 28.14 28.01 -21.19
C ARG A 43 28.87 26.67 -21.25
N ARG A 44 29.93 26.56 -22.06
CA ARG A 44 30.78 25.35 -22.12
C ARG A 44 31.46 25.07 -20.79
N GLU A 45 32.00 26.11 -20.15
CA GLU A 45 32.62 26.01 -18.82
C GLU A 45 31.60 25.54 -17.76
N LYS A 46 30.38 26.10 -17.74
CA LYS A 46 29.29 25.65 -16.86
C LYS A 46 28.98 24.17 -17.06
N ASN A 47 28.75 23.74 -18.31
CA ASN A 47 28.40 22.34 -18.60
C ASN A 47 29.52 21.38 -18.18
N HIS A 48 30.79 21.75 -18.42
CA HIS A 48 31.94 20.98 -17.97
C HIS A 48 32.00 20.88 -16.44
N LEU A 49 31.76 21.97 -15.72
CA LEU A 49 31.72 21.97 -14.25
C LEU A 49 30.54 21.14 -13.72
N GLN A 50 29.36 21.22 -14.34
CA GLN A 50 28.20 20.41 -13.96
C GLN A 50 28.46 18.92 -14.17
N GLN A 51 29.06 18.54 -15.31
CA GLN A 51 29.45 17.15 -15.57
C GLN A 51 30.52 16.69 -14.57
N SER A 52 31.53 17.51 -14.29
CA SER A 52 32.56 17.19 -13.29
C SER A 52 31.97 17.09 -11.88
N ALA A 53 31.00 17.92 -11.51
CA ALA A 53 30.31 17.87 -10.22
C ALA A 53 29.45 16.60 -10.11
N PHE A 54 28.73 16.24 -11.17
CA PHE A 54 27.95 15.00 -11.22
C PHE A 54 28.83 13.76 -11.04
N ILE A 55 29.96 13.67 -11.76
CA ILE A 55 30.91 12.56 -11.60
C ILE A 55 31.45 12.50 -10.17
N LYS A 56 31.89 13.64 -9.62
CA LYS A 56 32.39 13.69 -8.24
C LYS A 56 31.34 13.30 -7.21
N GLN A 57 30.08 13.70 -7.42
CA GLN A 57 28.98 13.33 -6.54
C GLN A 57 28.76 11.81 -6.59
N SER A 58 28.72 11.23 -7.80
CA SER A 58 28.62 9.77 -7.97
C SER A 58 29.78 9.02 -7.30
N ASP A 59 31.02 9.53 -7.38
CA ASP A 59 32.18 8.92 -6.71
C ASP A 59 32.08 9.00 -5.18
N ILE A 60 31.58 10.13 -4.66
CA ILE A 60 31.34 10.33 -3.23
C ILE A 60 30.24 9.38 -2.75
N ASP A 61 29.13 9.30 -3.47
CA ASP A 61 28.00 8.44 -3.14
C ASP A 61 28.41 6.97 -3.12
N ALA A 62 29.19 6.53 -4.11
CA ALA A 62 29.76 5.17 -4.13
C ALA A 62 30.70 4.89 -2.95
N THR A 63 31.52 5.88 -2.54
CA THR A 63 32.41 5.74 -1.39
C THR A 63 31.62 5.65 -0.07
N ILE A 64 30.58 6.48 0.08
CA ILE A 64 29.68 6.45 1.24
C ILE A 64 28.95 5.11 1.32
N GLU A 65 28.49 4.62 0.19
CA GLU A 65 27.80 3.33 0.04
C GLU A 65 28.69 2.15 0.46
N GLU A 66 29.94 2.09 -0.03
CA GLU A 66 30.91 1.07 0.39
C GLU A 66 31.20 1.11 1.90
N TYR A 67 31.36 2.32 2.46
CA TYR A 67 31.54 2.51 3.90
C TYR A 67 30.31 2.05 4.69
N ALA A 68 29.10 2.40 4.23
CA ALA A 68 27.84 1.99 4.85
C ALA A 68 27.70 0.47 4.89
N LYS A 69 27.96 -0.22 3.76
CA LYS A 69 27.98 -1.69 3.69
C LYS A 69 28.92 -2.30 4.72
N ALA A 70 30.17 -1.82 4.77
CA ALA A 70 31.17 -2.33 5.70
C ALA A 70 30.77 -2.14 7.18
N VAL A 71 30.21 -0.97 7.53
CA VAL A 71 29.76 -0.67 8.89
C VAL A 71 28.54 -1.52 9.27
N CYS A 72 27.55 -1.63 8.39
CA CYS A 72 26.35 -2.44 8.62
C CYS A 72 26.69 -3.92 8.81
N LEU A 73 27.57 -4.48 7.97
CA LEU A 73 28.02 -5.87 8.12
C LEU A 73 28.73 -6.09 9.45
N SER A 74 29.68 -5.21 9.81
CA SER A 74 30.39 -5.31 11.08
C SER A 74 29.45 -5.20 12.29
N PHE A 75 28.42 -4.36 12.19
CA PHE A 75 27.41 -4.22 13.23
C PHE A 75 26.55 -5.48 13.33
N CYS A 76 26.03 -5.99 12.21
CA CYS A 76 25.21 -7.20 12.14
C CYS A 76 25.95 -8.41 12.72
N ASP A 77 27.22 -8.60 12.37
CA ASP A 77 28.04 -9.70 12.90
C ASP A 77 28.26 -9.58 14.41
N LYS A 78 28.54 -8.37 14.91
CA LYS A 78 28.67 -8.12 16.35
C LYS A 78 27.36 -8.40 17.08
N MET A 79 26.25 -7.92 16.54
CA MET A 79 24.92 -8.16 17.10
C MET A 79 24.63 -9.66 17.17
N TYR A 80 24.86 -10.38 16.07
CA TYR A 80 24.64 -11.82 15.95
C TYR A 80 25.42 -12.62 17.00
N HIS A 81 26.70 -12.29 17.20
CA HIS A 81 27.57 -13.03 18.12
C HIS A 81 27.50 -12.57 19.58
N THR A 82 26.99 -11.38 19.86
CA THR A 82 26.97 -10.80 21.22
C THR A 82 25.61 -10.95 21.89
N LEU A 83 24.52 -10.77 21.15
CA LEU A 83 23.17 -10.84 21.72
C LEU A 83 22.67 -12.28 21.75
N PRO A 84 21.97 -12.71 22.81
CA PRO A 84 21.16 -13.93 22.80
C PRO A 84 20.07 -13.87 21.72
N SER A 85 19.62 -15.03 21.25
CA SER A 85 18.58 -15.15 20.20
C SER A 85 17.30 -14.40 20.54
N GLU A 86 16.91 -14.37 21.81
CA GLU A 86 15.68 -13.70 22.27
C GLU A 86 15.75 -12.19 22.08
N LEU A 87 16.92 -11.59 22.34
CA LEU A 87 17.12 -10.14 22.11
C LEU A 87 17.21 -9.82 20.62
N ARG A 88 17.75 -10.75 19.80
CA ARG A 88 17.75 -10.58 18.34
C ARG A 88 16.34 -10.66 17.78
N ASP A 89 15.51 -11.61 18.22
CA ASP A 89 14.09 -11.68 17.87
C ASP A 89 13.36 -10.38 18.20
N MET A 90 13.64 -9.75 19.35
CA MET A 90 13.08 -8.42 19.67
C MET A 90 13.50 -7.34 18.66
N VAL A 91 14.78 -7.32 18.24
CA VAL A 91 15.27 -6.39 17.21
C VAL A 91 14.57 -6.66 15.87
N TYR A 92 14.45 -7.92 15.47
CA TYR A 92 13.75 -8.31 14.24
C TYR A 92 12.27 -7.93 14.28
N GLY A 93 11.63 -7.95 15.44
CA GLY A 93 10.26 -7.44 15.64
C GLY A 93 10.10 -5.93 15.40
N TYR A 94 11.16 -5.14 15.57
CA TYR A 94 11.14 -3.72 15.19
C TYR A 94 11.42 -3.49 13.70
N ILE A 95 12.11 -4.44 13.05
CA ILE A 95 12.43 -4.38 11.61
C ILE A 95 11.21 -4.85 10.79
N ASN A 96 10.60 -5.96 11.18
CA ASN A 96 9.40 -6.50 10.55
C ASN A 96 8.17 -5.76 11.10
N THR A 97 7.71 -4.72 10.40
CA THR A 97 6.67 -3.82 10.93
C THR A 97 5.25 -4.32 10.73
N GLU A 98 5.00 -5.17 9.74
CA GLU A 98 3.67 -5.65 9.39
C GLU A 98 3.40 -7.04 9.93
N SER A 99 2.36 -7.13 10.75
CA SER A 99 1.92 -8.39 11.36
C SER A 99 0.99 -9.20 10.45
N ASN A 100 0.53 -8.64 9.33
CA ASN A 100 -0.41 -9.28 8.43
C ASN A 100 -0.07 -8.98 6.97
N VAL A 101 0.32 -10.01 6.21
CA VAL A 101 0.75 -9.88 4.81
C VAL A 101 -0.26 -10.57 3.93
N PHE A 102 -0.90 -9.83 3.04
CA PHE A 102 -1.80 -10.39 2.03
C PHE A 102 -1.00 -10.96 0.87
N ILE A 103 -1.29 -12.20 0.47
CA ILE A 103 -0.62 -12.88 -0.63
C ILE A 103 -1.54 -12.84 -1.87
N PRO A 104 -1.34 -11.88 -2.79
CA PRO A 104 -2.19 -11.73 -3.95
C PRO A 104 -2.00 -12.89 -4.91
N HIS A 105 -3.10 -13.40 -5.44
CA HIS A 105 -3.09 -14.48 -6.42
C HIS A 105 -2.84 -13.98 -7.86
N TYR A 106 -3.19 -12.73 -8.18
CA TYR A 106 -3.02 -12.17 -9.52
C TYR A 106 -2.25 -10.86 -9.52
N HIS A 107 -1.46 -10.70 -10.57
CA HIS A 107 -0.74 -9.48 -10.92
C HIS A 107 -1.64 -8.30 -11.34
N LYS A 108 -2.97 -8.42 -11.40
CA LYS A 108 -3.81 -7.39 -12.02
C LYS A 108 -5.10 -7.16 -11.26
N VAL A 109 -5.08 -6.18 -10.36
CA VAL A 109 -6.29 -5.43 -10.00
C VAL A 109 -6.24 -4.14 -10.83
N GLY A 110 -6.90 -4.15 -12.00
CA GLY A 110 -6.90 -3.00 -12.92
C GLY A 110 -5.76 -3.00 -13.95
N TRP A 111 -5.25 -1.80 -14.27
CA TRP A 111 -4.23 -1.57 -15.31
C TRP A 111 -2.79 -1.65 -14.79
N GLU A 112 -2.58 -1.61 -13.48
CA GLU A 112 -1.26 -1.65 -12.89
C GLU A 112 -0.87 -3.08 -12.50
N PRO A 113 0.33 -3.54 -12.92
CA PRO A 113 0.83 -4.83 -12.50
C PRO A 113 1.19 -4.78 -11.00
N LEU A 114 0.36 -5.40 -10.16
CA LEU A 114 0.76 -5.71 -8.79
C LEU A 114 1.94 -6.67 -8.85
N MET A 115 3.01 -6.35 -8.11
CA MET A 115 4.13 -7.27 -7.98
C MET A 115 3.65 -8.52 -7.24
N SER A 116 3.92 -9.69 -7.80
CA SER A 116 3.62 -10.96 -7.13
C SER A 116 4.53 -11.09 -5.91
N TYR A 117 4.00 -11.67 -4.83
CA TYR A 117 4.81 -12.09 -3.69
C TYR A 117 6.01 -12.93 -4.13
N PHE A 118 5.86 -13.72 -5.21
CA PHE A 118 6.92 -14.59 -5.69
C PHE A 118 7.96 -13.93 -6.60
N ASP A 119 7.74 -12.67 -6.96
CA ASP A 119 8.67 -11.92 -7.81
C ASP A 119 9.43 -10.85 -7.01
N SER A 120 9.08 -10.66 -5.73
CA SER A 120 9.78 -9.72 -4.85
C SER A 120 11.13 -10.29 -4.40
N LYS A 121 12.15 -9.45 -4.35
CA LYS A 121 13.49 -9.79 -3.84
C LYS A 121 13.63 -9.52 -2.36
N SER A 122 12.73 -8.72 -1.80
CA SER A 122 12.66 -8.41 -0.38
C SER A 122 11.22 -8.25 0.06
N GLU A 123 11.04 -8.27 1.37
CA GLU A 123 9.75 -7.98 1.95
C GLU A 123 9.32 -6.52 1.75
N SER A 124 10.23 -5.54 1.85
CA SER A 124 9.86 -4.15 1.60
C SER A 124 9.53 -3.90 0.14
N GLU A 125 10.22 -4.53 -0.82
CA GLU A 125 9.84 -4.45 -2.24
C GLU A 125 8.39 -4.89 -2.43
N PHE A 126 7.98 -5.97 -1.75
CA PHE A 126 6.60 -6.43 -1.78
C PHE A 126 5.62 -5.42 -1.16
N ARG A 127 6.02 -4.70 -0.10
CA ARG A 127 5.21 -3.66 0.56
C ARG A 127 5.10 -2.35 -0.20
N LEU A 128 6.11 -2.00 -0.98
CA LEU A 128 6.34 -0.66 -1.56
C LEU A 128 5.30 -0.21 -2.62
N TYR A 129 4.22 -0.96 -2.83
CA TYR A 129 3.12 -0.50 -3.70
C TYR A 129 2.39 0.74 -3.13
N ASP A 130 2.44 0.99 -1.82
CA ASP A 130 1.73 2.11 -1.16
C ASP A 130 2.63 3.14 -0.44
N ALA A 131 3.92 2.85 -0.28
CA ALA A 131 4.82 3.72 0.48
C ALA A 131 5.66 4.65 -0.41
N SER A 132 5.73 5.91 -0.01
CA SER A 132 6.57 6.95 -0.62
C SER A 132 8.02 6.47 -0.84
N SER A 133 8.68 7.05 -1.84
CA SER A 133 10.04 6.73 -2.30
C SER A 133 11.13 6.64 -1.22
N ASP A 134 10.88 7.09 0.02
CA ASP A 134 11.86 7.08 1.10
C ASP A 134 12.02 5.70 1.77
N VAL A 135 11.09 4.77 1.54
CA VAL A 135 11.19 3.36 2.01
C VAL A 135 12.12 2.53 1.10
N LEU A 136 12.71 3.13 0.05
CA LEU A 136 13.57 2.46 -0.95
C LEU A 136 14.96 2.03 -0.45
N LEU A 137 15.33 2.31 0.81
CA LEU A 137 16.62 1.92 1.37
C LEU A 137 16.47 0.76 2.36
N ASP A 138 15.85 -0.33 1.90
CA ASP A 138 15.69 -1.56 2.67
C ASP A 138 17.01 -2.35 2.76
N HIS A 139 17.98 -1.76 3.43
CA HIS A 139 19.30 -2.36 3.63
C HIS A 139 19.24 -3.65 4.45
N TRP A 140 18.17 -3.88 5.21
CA TRP A 140 18.04 -5.01 6.14
C TRP A 140 17.82 -6.35 5.42
N TRP A 141 17.19 -6.32 4.24
CA TRP A 141 17.01 -7.49 3.39
C TRP A 141 18.09 -7.62 2.29
N ASN A 142 19.02 -6.66 2.20
CA ASN A 142 20.08 -6.68 1.21
C ASN A 142 21.32 -7.44 1.72
N PRO A 143 21.75 -8.52 1.04
CA PRO A 143 22.92 -9.30 1.44
C PRO A 143 24.24 -8.53 1.39
N ASP A 144 24.29 -7.35 0.74
CA ASP A 144 25.47 -6.48 0.74
C ASP A 144 25.68 -5.75 2.08
N TYR A 145 24.64 -5.62 2.92
CA TYR A 145 24.69 -4.88 4.20
C TYR A 145 24.50 -5.78 5.42
N VAL A 146 23.86 -6.93 5.24
CA VAL A 146 23.51 -7.85 6.33
C VAL A 146 24.15 -9.19 6.08
N SER A 147 24.78 -9.76 7.11
CA SER A 147 25.44 -11.05 6.97
C SER A 147 24.42 -12.17 6.75
N PRO A 148 24.78 -13.25 6.01
CA PRO A 148 23.84 -14.32 5.67
C PRO A 148 23.15 -14.96 6.88
N SER A 149 23.85 -15.04 8.02
CA SER A 149 23.29 -15.56 9.27
C SER A 149 22.18 -14.67 9.85
N VAL A 150 22.39 -13.35 9.82
CA VAL A 150 21.38 -12.39 10.29
C VAL A 150 20.20 -12.34 9.32
N LEU A 151 20.46 -12.33 8.01
CA LEU A 151 19.42 -12.30 6.99
C LEU A 151 18.53 -13.56 7.07
N ARG A 152 19.13 -14.72 7.29
CA ARG A 152 18.39 -15.97 7.53
C ARG A 152 17.55 -15.90 8.81
N GLU A 153 18.11 -15.48 9.95
CA GLU A 153 17.33 -15.37 11.20
C GLU A 153 16.20 -14.34 11.08
N LEU A 154 16.42 -13.24 10.36
CA LEU A 154 15.40 -12.24 10.04
C LEU A 154 14.27 -12.85 9.21
N GLY A 155 14.60 -13.64 8.18
CA GLY A 155 13.65 -14.40 7.38
C GLY A 155 12.84 -15.41 8.20
N GLU A 156 13.52 -16.19 9.05
CA GLU A 156 12.86 -17.15 9.94
C GLU A 156 11.92 -16.44 10.94
N HIS A 157 12.34 -15.29 11.48
CA HIS A 157 11.53 -14.45 12.35
C HIS A 157 10.29 -13.93 11.62
N TYR A 158 10.45 -13.40 10.40
CA TYR A 158 9.34 -12.93 9.55
C TYR A 158 8.25 -14.00 9.41
N TYR A 159 8.59 -15.21 8.96
CA TYR A 159 7.59 -16.26 8.81
C TYR A 159 6.95 -16.69 10.14
N ARG A 160 7.67 -16.60 11.25
CA ARG A 160 7.18 -16.98 12.58
C ARG A 160 6.18 -15.97 13.16
N THR A 161 6.36 -14.69 12.89
CA THR A 161 5.53 -13.63 13.51
C THR A 161 4.41 -13.13 12.60
N THR A 162 4.58 -13.22 11.29
CA THR A 162 3.63 -12.70 10.31
C THR A 162 2.42 -13.62 10.14
N CYS A 163 1.23 -13.01 10.06
CA CYS A 163 0.02 -13.67 9.60
C CYS A 163 -0.07 -13.56 8.08
N PHE A 164 -0.04 -14.69 7.37
CA PHE A 164 -0.17 -14.69 5.92
C PHE A 164 -1.63 -14.85 5.53
N THR A 165 -2.20 -13.84 4.89
CA THR A 165 -3.59 -13.84 4.44
C THR A 165 -3.67 -14.24 2.97
N PHE A 166 -4.32 -15.37 2.70
CA PHE A 166 -4.64 -15.82 1.36
C PHE A 166 -6.08 -15.44 1.03
N GLY A 167 -6.26 -14.75 -0.09
CA GLY A 167 -7.60 -14.48 -0.63
C GLY A 167 -8.27 -15.74 -1.18
N ALA A 168 -9.28 -15.53 -2.02
CA ALA A 168 -10.15 -16.57 -2.55
C ALA A 168 -9.52 -17.52 -3.59
N HIS A 169 -8.19 -17.67 -3.59
CA HIS A 169 -7.44 -18.49 -4.53
C HIS A 169 -6.36 -19.28 -3.78
N PHE A 170 -6.60 -20.59 -3.66
CA PHE A 170 -5.80 -21.48 -2.81
C PHE A 170 -4.67 -22.19 -3.54
N ASP A 171 -4.62 -22.10 -4.86
CA ASP A 171 -3.60 -22.72 -5.71
C ASP A 171 -2.18 -22.16 -5.48
N ILE A 172 -2.10 -20.97 -4.88
CA ILE A 172 -0.86 -20.34 -4.45
C ILE A 172 -0.26 -20.96 -3.17
N VAL A 173 -1.10 -21.60 -2.34
CA VAL A 173 -0.70 -22.15 -1.03
C VAL A 173 0.35 -23.25 -1.17
N PRO A 174 0.20 -24.24 -2.08
CA PRO A 174 1.26 -25.22 -2.32
C PRO A 174 2.60 -24.60 -2.70
N LYS A 175 2.59 -23.54 -3.53
CA LYS A 175 3.81 -22.83 -3.93
C LYS A 175 4.43 -22.09 -2.75
N PHE A 176 3.63 -21.34 -1.99
CA PHE A 176 4.06 -20.60 -0.80
C PHE A 176 4.77 -21.50 0.22
N ARG A 177 4.24 -22.70 0.46
CA ARG A 177 4.79 -23.62 1.45
C ARG A 177 6.22 -24.06 1.16
N ILE A 178 6.59 -24.19 -0.11
CA ILE A 178 7.86 -24.80 -0.51
C ILE A 178 8.85 -23.81 -1.11
N THR A 179 8.39 -22.64 -1.54
CA THR A 179 9.23 -21.68 -2.26
C THR A 179 9.98 -20.80 -1.26
N ASP A 180 11.29 -20.96 -1.21
CA ASP A 180 12.18 -20.05 -0.50
C ASP A 180 12.30 -18.73 -1.28
N GLN A 181 11.37 -17.81 -1.01
CA GLN A 181 11.20 -16.60 -1.82
C GLN A 181 12.46 -15.75 -1.92
N TRP A 182 13.29 -15.76 -0.89
CA TRP A 182 14.48 -14.93 -0.79
C TRP A 182 15.78 -15.74 -0.80
N GLU A 183 15.69 -17.01 -1.21
CA GLU A 183 16.85 -17.92 -1.34
C GLU A 183 17.71 -18.02 -0.05
N LEU A 184 17.06 -17.97 1.12
CA LEU A 184 17.73 -17.96 2.43
C LEU A 184 18.15 -19.37 2.94
N GLY A 185 17.86 -20.40 2.14
CA GLY A 185 18.18 -21.80 2.39
C GLY A 185 17.20 -22.48 3.36
N PHE A 186 15.93 -22.08 3.39
CA PHE A 186 14.92 -22.72 4.25
C PHE A 186 13.55 -22.86 3.61
N ILE A 187 12.71 -23.75 4.18
CA ILE A 187 11.36 -24.03 3.68
C ILE A 187 10.35 -23.24 4.52
N PRO A 188 9.60 -22.26 3.97
CA PRO A 188 8.72 -21.38 4.75
C PRO A 188 7.76 -22.10 5.70
N VAL A 189 7.18 -23.21 5.24
CA VAL A 189 6.17 -23.97 5.98
C VAL A 189 6.62 -24.47 7.35
N THR A 190 7.93 -24.56 7.60
CA THR A 190 8.45 -24.98 8.91
C THR A 190 8.44 -23.86 9.96
N PHE A 191 8.31 -22.61 9.52
CA PHE A 191 8.36 -21.41 10.36
C PHE A 191 7.01 -20.70 10.47
N VAL A 192 6.19 -20.77 9.43
CA VAL A 192 4.85 -20.15 9.38
C VAL A 192 4.04 -20.55 10.62
N ALA A 193 3.73 -19.56 11.45
CA ALA A 193 2.95 -19.78 12.67
C ALA A 193 1.47 -19.46 12.48
N HIS A 194 1.14 -18.45 11.67
CA HIS A 194 -0.20 -17.90 11.53
C HIS A 194 -0.59 -17.78 10.06
N VAL A 195 -1.73 -18.35 9.70
CA VAL A 195 -2.26 -18.27 8.34
C VAL A 195 -3.74 -17.95 8.38
N ARG A 196 -4.17 -17.02 7.53
CA ARG A 196 -5.56 -16.62 7.34
C ARG A 196 -5.99 -16.93 5.92
N PHE A 197 -7.22 -17.41 5.77
CA PHE A 197 -7.86 -17.69 4.49
C PHE A 197 -9.15 -16.93 4.40
N GLU A 198 -9.32 -16.14 3.34
CA GLU A 198 -10.53 -15.37 3.06
C GLU A 198 -11.31 -16.06 1.93
N ILE A 199 -12.43 -16.66 2.31
CA ILE A 199 -13.29 -17.44 1.42
C ILE A 199 -14.54 -16.63 1.15
N ASP A 200 -14.67 -16.16 -0.08
CA ASP A 200 -15.92 -15.59 -0.59
C ASP A 200 -16.93 -16.72 -0.84
N CYS A 201 -17.87 -16.88 0.09
CA CYS A 201 -18.89 -17.94 0.05
C CYS A 201 -19.83 -17.77 -1.15
N GLY A 202 -19.95 -16.57 -1.73
CA GLY A 202 -20.77 -16.30 -2.91
C GLY A 202 -20.25 -16.96 -4.19
N ARG A 203 -18.96 -17.35 -4.22
CA ARG A 203 -18.31 -18.04 -5.35
C ARG A 203 -18.73 -19.49 -5.52
N TYR A 204 -19.31 -20.11 -4.49
CA TYR A 204 -19.67 -21.52 -4.47
C TYR A 204 -21.19 -21.73 -4.50
N ARG A 205 -21.61 -22.83 -5.10
CA ARG A 205 -23.04 -23.21 -5.20
C ARG A 205 -23.48 -24.04 -3.99
N PHE A 206 -23.62 -23.41 -2.84
CA PHE A 206 -24.27 -24.03 -1.67
C PHE A 206 -25.79 -24.09 -1.84
N ASN A 207 -26.45 -25.02 -1.16
CA ASN A 207 -27.91 -25.15 -1.22
C ASN A 207 -28.60 -23.92 -0.57
N GLY A 208 -29.82 -23.60 -0.98
CA GLY A 208 -30.65 -22.55 -0.34
C GLY A 208 -30.47 -21.13 -0.88
N LEU A 209 -29.38 -20.81 -1.59
CA LEU A 209 -29.35 -19.61 -2.44
C LEU A 209 -30.15 -19.90 -3.69
N ASN A 210 -31.34 -19.31 -3.78
CA ASN A 210 -32.15 -19.37 -5.00
C ASN A 210 -31.24 -19.07 -6.19
N ASN A 211 -31.13 -20.05 -7.11
CA ASN A 211 -30.56 -19.92 -8.44
C ASN A 211 -31.36 -18.86 -9.21
N THR A 212 -31.29 -17.60 -8.80
CA THR A 212 -31.76 -16.51 -9.62
C THR A 212 -30.78 -16.46 -10.80
N PRO A 213 -31.22 -16.78 -12.03
CA PRO A 213 -30.34 -16.88 -13.18
C PRO A 213 -29.74 -15.52 -13.60
N ASP A 214 -30.06 -14.43 -12.89
CA ASP A 214 -29.95 -13.06 -13.37
C ASP A 214 -28.99 -12.19 -12.52
N SER A 215 -27.92 -12.78 -11.94
CA SER A 215 -26.78 -11.95 -11.52
C SER A 215 -26.11 -11.42 -12.79
N TRP A 216 -26.14 -10.10 -12.96
CA TRP A 216 -25.75 -9.38 -14.17
C TRP A 216 -24.24 -9.52 -14.48
N ASP A 217 -23.42 -10.05 -13.58
CA ASP A 217 -22.03 -10.37 -13.88
C ASP A 217 -21.95 -11.74 -14.59
N GLY A 218 -22.08 -11.76 -15.91
CA GLY A 218 -21.91 -12.96 -16.73
C GLY A 218 -20.51 -13.61 -16.69
N SER A 219 -19.73 -13.39 -15.62
CA SER A 219 -18.31 -13.70 -15.50
C SER A 219 -17.98 -14.67 -14.35
N CYS A 220 -18.84 -14.92 -13.36
CA CYS A 220 -18.49 -15.84 -12.27
C CYS A 220 -19.04 -17.26 -12.55
N ASN A 221 -18.18 -18.12 -13.12
CA ASN A 221 -18.41 -19.56 -13.15
C ASN A 221 -18.41 -20.10 -11.70
N LYS A 222 -19.55 -20.00 -11.01
CA LYS A 222 -19.67 -20.47 -9.61
C LYS A 222 -19.21 -21.91 -9.50
N GLN A 223 -18.28 -22.15 -8.59
CA GLN A 223 -17.67 -23.46 -8.38
C GLN A 223 -18.62 -24.37 -7.59
N LEU A 224 -18.40 -25.67 -7.71
CA LEU A 224 -19.08 -26.64 -6.85
C LEU A 224 -18.48 -26.58 -5.44
N PRO A 225 -19.28 -26.76 -4.37
CA PRO A 225 -18.77 -26.79 -3.00
C PRO A 225 -17.61 -27.78 -2.77
N ILE A 226 -17.54 -28.86 -3.54
CA ILE A 226 -16.43 -29.83 -3.45
C ILE A 226 -15.07 -29.23 -3.79
N ALA A 227 -15.03 -28.17 -4.61
CA ALA A 227 -13.79 -27.45 -4.90
C ALA A 227 -13.23 -26.81 -3.62
N LEU A 228 -14.09 -26.20 -2.80
CA LEU A 228 -13.69 -25.63 -1.50
C LEU A 228 -13.05 -26.69 -0.59
N LEU A 229 -13.60 -27.91 -0.53
CA LEU A 229 -12.98 -28.97 0.27
C LEU A 229 -11.57 -29.29 -0.24
N SER A 230 -11.40 -29.41 -1.56
CA SER A 230 -10.09 -29.65 -2.17
C SER A 230 -9.10 -28.51 -1.88
N GLU A 231 -9.57 -27.28 -1.84
CA GLU A 231 -8.77 -26.10 -1.49
C GLU A 231 -8.34 -26.13 -0.02
N LEU A 232 -9.26 -26.47 0.88
CA LEU A 232 -8.98 -26.64 2.32
C LEU A 232 -8.03 -27.83 2.60
N GLU A 233 -7.92 -28.83 1.73
CA GLU A 233 -6.92 -29.89 1.90
C GLU A 233 -5.47 -29.36 1.80
N SER A 234 -5.24 -28.23 1.12
CA SER A 234 -3.91 -27.61 1.07
C SER A 234 -3.39 -27.17 2.45
N LEU A 235 -4.30 -27.01 3.43
CA LEU A 235 -4.01 -26.55 4.79
C LEU A 235 -3.31 -27.59 5.67
N PHE A 236 -3.52 -28.89 5.40
CA PHE A 236 -2.78 -29.98 6.06
C PHE A 236 -1.28 -29.96 5.76
N GLY A 237 -0.89 -29.05 4.90
CA GLY A 237 0.47 -28.82 4.51
C GLY A 237 1.33 -28.08 5.53
N PHE A 238 0.72 -27.31 6.43
CA PHE A 238 1.42 -26.49 7.40
C PHE A 238 1.94 -27.33 8.58
N LYS A 239 2.87 -26.76 9.36
CA LYS A 239 3.40 -27.43 10.55
C LYS A 239 2.31 -27.60 11.63
N GLN A 240 2.35 -28.69 12.40
CA GLN A 240 1.47 -28.85 13.56
C GLN A 240 1.63 -27.68 14.55
N GLY A 241 0.53 -27.25 15.16
CA GLY A 241 0.48 -26.06 16.00
C GLY A 241 0.33 -24.73 15.24
N THR A 242 0.32 -24.74 13.90
CA THR A 242 0.01 -23.54 13.11
C THR A 242 -1.42 -23.08 13.45
N LYS A 243 -1.59 -21.77 13.63
CA LYS A 243 -2.90 -21.12 13.77
C LYS A 243 -3.48 -20.88 12.39
N LEU A 244 -4.65 -21.46 12.14
CA LEU A 244 -5.39 -21.36 10.88
C LEU A 244 -6.68 -20.58 11.12
N GLU A 245 -6.78 -19.38 10.55
CA GLU A 245 -7.99 -18.55 10.58
C GLU A 245 -8.72 -18.70 9.25
N ILE A 246 -9.93 -19.26 9.27
CA ILE A 246 -10.79 -19.41 8.09
C ILE A 246 -11.87 -18.34 8.17
N ARG A 247 -11.75 -17.28 7.38
CA ARG A 247 -12.75 -16.21 7.26
C ARG A 247 -13.71 -16.55 6.12
N LEU A 248 -14.97 -16.78 6.48
CA LEU A 248 -16.06 -17.04 5.57
C LEU A 248 -16.78 -15.71 5.33
N GLU A 249 -16.51 -15.11 4.18
CA GLU A 249 -17.09 -13.85 3.77
C GLU A 249 -18.36 -14.08 2.98
N VAL A 250 -19.38 -13.28 3.29
CA VAL A 250 -20.60 -13.20 2.50
C VAL A 250 -20.65 -11.83 1.85
N GLY A 251 -20.45 -11.81 0.53
CA GLY A 251 -20.74 -10.63 -0.28
C GLY A 251 -22.23 -10.28 -0.26
N ASP A 252 -22.61 -9.26 -1.02
CA ASP A 252 -23.97 -8.72 -1.03
C ASP A 252 -24.97 -9.71 -1.66
N MET A 253 -25.37 -10.71 -0.89
CA MET A 253 -26.40 -11.67 -1.27
C MET A 253 -27.76 -10.98 -1.16
N ARG A 254 -28.54 -11.07 -2.26
CA ARG A 254 -29.84 -10.39 -2.45
C ARG A 254 -30.96 -10.78 -1.46
N THR A 255 -30.72 -11.68 -0.52
CA THR A 255 -31.77 -12.22 0.35
C THR A 255 -31.37 -12.25 1.82
N GLY A 256 -32.10 -11.49 2.64
CA GLY A 256 -31.94 -11.44 4.09
C GLY A 256 -31.15 -10.22 4.57
N GLY A 257 -31.43 -9.75 5.78
CA GLY A 257 -30.55 -8.82 6.46
C GLY A 257 -29.24 -9.49 6.89
N ALA A 258 -28.30 -8.69 7.40
CA ALA A 258 -27.01 -9.10 7.95
C ALA A 258 -27.00 -10.43 8.70
N LEU A 259 -27.85 -10.53 9.73
CA LEU A 259 -27.95 -11.73 10.56
C LEU A 259 -28.44 -12.96 9.78
N GLY A 260 -29.35 -12.79 8.81
CA GLY A 260 -29.84 -13.89 7.98
C GLY A 260 -28.77 -14.43 7.05
N ARG A 261 -27.87 -13.57 6.56
CA ARG A 261 -26.70 -13.98 5.78
C ARG A 261 -25.72 -14.80 6.63
N LEU A 262 -25.39 -14.32 7.83
CA LEU A 262 -24.51 -15.06 8.75
C LEU A 262 -25.12 -16.41 9.17
N GLU A 263 -26.43 -16.44 9.42
CA GLU A 263 -27.17 -17.67 9.73
C GLU A 263 -27.08 -18.69 8.59
N TRP A 264 -27.23 -18.23 7.34
CA TRP A 264 -27.06 -19.08 6.16
C TRP A 264 -25.64 -19.65 6.05
N VAL A 265 -24.59 -18.87 6.30
CA VAL A 265 -23.20 -19.39 6.29
C VAL A 265 -23.02 -20.45 7.35
N LEU A 266 -23.54 -20.20 8.55
CA LEU A 266 -23.45 -21.13 9.65
C LEU A 266 -24.15 -22.46 9.31
N ASP A 267 -25.34 -22.40 8.72
CA ASP A 267 -26.11 -23.60 8.43
C ASP A 267 -25.59 -24.37 7.22
N GLU A 268 -25.20 -23.70 6.15
CA GLU A 268 -24.82 -24.34 4.88
C GLU A 268 -23.30 -24.53 4.78
N VAL A 269 -22.52 -23.45 4.92
CA VAL A 269 -21.08 -23.46 4.63
C VAL A 269 -20.30 -24.09 5.77
N VAL A 270 -20.53 -23.65 7.01
CA VAL A 270 -19.83 -24.15 8.19
C VAL A 270 -20.13 -25.63 8.41
N THR A 271 -21.39 -26.05 8.29
CA THR A 271 -21.77 -27.47 8.36
C THR A 271 -21.05 -28.29 7.29
N PHE A 272 -20.89 -27.74 6.09
CA PHE A 272 -20.22 -28.41 4.99
C PHE A 272 -18.72 -28.60 5.22
N ILE A 273 -18.01 -27.56 5.70
CA ILE A 273 -16.56 -27.64 5.96
C ILE A 273 -16.23 -28.28 7.33
N LEU A 274 -17.25 -28.58 8.15
CA LEU A 274 -17.11 -29.05 9.53
C LEU A 274 -16.14 -30.23 9.64
N GLN A 275 -16.30 -31.23 8.79
CA GLN A 275 -15.46 -32.44 8.81
C GLN A 275 -13.99 -32.13 8.53
N THR A 276 -13.70 -31.19 7.63
CA THR A 276 -12.33 -30.77 7.33
C THR A 276 -11.73 -29.98 8.49
N VAL A 277 -12.52 -29.09 9.11
CA VAL A 277 -12.11 -28.36 10.32
C VAL A 277 -11.79 -29.33 11.46
N GLN A 278 -12.63 -30.35 11.69
CA GLN A 278 -12.37 -31.41 12.68
C GLN A 278 -11.05 -32.12 12.41
N ARG A 279 -10.84 -32.56 11.16
CA ARG A 279 -9.60 -33.23 10.76
C ARG A 279 -8.36 -32.35 10.96
N LEU A 280 -8.45 -31.05 10.70
CA LEU A 280 -7.35 -30.11 10.98
C LEU A 280 -7.07 -30.02 12.49
N GLN A 281 -8.10 -29.89 13.31
CA GLN A 281 -7.91 -29.87 14.76
C GLN A 281 -7.30 -31.19 15.28
N ASP A 282 -7.79 -32.33 14.81
CA ASP A 282 -7.26 -33.67 15.14
C ASP A 282 -5.80 -33.85 14.69
N ALA A 283 -5.41 -33.19 13.59
CA ALA A 283 -4.02 -33.15 13.11
C ALA A 283 -3.11 -32.22 13.93
N GLY A 284 -3.65 -31.49 14.92
CA GLY A 284 -2.91 -30.62 15.84
C GLY A 284 -2.83 -29.16 15.40
N TYR A 285 -3.70 -28.68 14.51
CA TYR A 285 -3.78 -27.26 14.15
C TYR A 285 -4.68 -26.47 15.12
N HIS A 286 -4.39 -25.18 15.29
CA HIS A 286 -5.26 -24.25 16.03
C HIS A 286 -6.21 -23.55 15.05
N VAL A 287 -7.36 -24.16 14.79
CA VAL A 287 -8.31 -23.65 13.78
C VAL A 287 -9.35 -22.72 14.42
N ARG A 288 -9.56 -21.56 13.79
CA ARG A 288 -10.65 -20.61 14.08
C ARG A 288 -11.45 -20.37 12.81
N VAL A 289 -12.77 -20.29 12.93
CA VAL A 289 -13.66 -19.96 11.81
C VAL A 289 -14.35 -18.65 12.13
N HIS A 290 -14.22 -17.67 11.23
CA HIS A 290 -14.80 -16.35 11.36
C HIS A 290 -15.90 -16.20 10.32
N LEU A 291 -17.11 -15.85 10.73
CA LEU A 291 -18.18 -15.45 9.83
C LEU A 291 -18.11 -13.94 9.69
N VAL A 292 -17.84 -13.47 8.48
CA VAL A 292 -17.63 -12.05 8.21
C VAL A 292 -18.68 -11.58 7.20
N GLU A 293 -19.38 -10.52 7.57
CA GLU A 293 -20.26 -9.82 6.64
C GLU A 293 -19.57 -8.55 6.13
N SER A 294 -19.31 -8.51 4.83
CA SER A 294 -18.71 -7.35 4.17
C SER A 294 -19.84 -6.42 3.67
N GLY A 295 -20.22 -5.44 4.49
CA GLY A 295 -21.30 -4.49 4.18
C GLY A 295 -20.97 -3.04 4.51
N ALA A 296 -21.82 -2.10 4.04
CA ALA A 296 -21.61 -0.65 4.19
C ALA A 296 -21.55 -0.15 5.65
N CYS A 297 -22.08 -0.91 6.61
CA CYS A 297 -22.10 -0.56 8.04
C CYS A 297 -20.84 -1.04 8.81
N GLY A 298 -19.79 -1.46 8.09
CA GLY A 298 -18.58 -2.05 8.67
C GLY A 298 -18.70 -3.56 8.87
N PRO A 299 -17.57 -4.26 9.08
CA PRO A 299 -17.57 -5.72 9.19
C PRO A 299 -18.25 -6.17 10.48
N GLN A 300 -19.29 -6.98 10.36
CA GLN A 300 -19.79 -7.79 11.48
C GLN A 300 -19.02 -9.11 11.49
N GLU A 301 -18.45 -9.47 12.63
CA GLU A 301 -17.63 -10.65 12.78
C GLU A 301 -18.13 -11.52 13.93
N PHE A 302 -18.44 -12.78 13.60
CA PHE A 302 -18.73 -13.83 14.58
C PHE A 302 -17.64 -14.89 14.53
N THR A 303 -16.91 -15.07 15.63
CA THR A 303 -15.82 -16.04 15.72
C THR A 303 -16.28 -17.32 16.40
N ILE A 304 -16.02 -18.44 15.74
CA ILE A 304 -16.18 -19.79 16.25
C ILE A 304 -14.80 -20.25 16.71
N GLU A 305 -14.60 -20.33 18.03
CA GLU A 305 -13.38 -20.84 18.65
C GLU A 305 -13.63 -22.12 19.45
N GLY A 306 -12.64 -23.01 19.47
CA GLY A 306 -12.53 -24.11 20.44
C GLY A 306 -12.55 -25.51 19.85
N ASN A 307 -12.19 -26.48 20.70
CA ASN A 307 -12.12 -27.91 20.38
C ASN A 307 -13.50 -28.59 20.34
N SER A 308 -14.57 -27.86 20.64
CA SER A 308 -15.89 -28.43 20.77
C SER A 308 -16.66 -28.28 19.46
N ILE A 309 -16.41 -29.21 18.54
CA ILE A 309 -16.92 -29.17 17.16
C ILE A 309 -18.36 -29.67 17.06
N LEU A 310 -19.14 -29.47 18.13
CA LEU A 310 -20.56 -29.78 18.11
C LEU A 310 -21.27 -28.59 17.50
N SER A 311 -21.82 -28.77 16.30
CA SER A 311 -22.64 -27.77 15.60
C SER A 311 -23.74 -27.15 16.49
N GLN A 312 -24.22 -27.89 17.49
CA GLN A 312 -25.16 -27.41 18.49
C GLN A 312 -24.62 -26.26 19.36
N ILE A 313 -23.32 -26.28 19.70
CA ILE A 313 -22.69 -25.23 20.51
C ILE A 313 -22.57 -23.96 19.69
N TRP A 314 -22.12 -24.07 18.44
CA TRP A 314 -21.98 -22.91 17.55
C TRP A 314 -23.31 -22.25 17.27
N ARG A 315 -24.37 -23.04 17.06
CA ARG A 315 -25.74 -22.51 16.94
C ARG A 315 -26.17 -21.76 18.19
N LYS A 316 -25.92 -22.31 19.38
CA LYS A 316 -26.26 -21.64 20.63
C LYS A 316 -25.49 -20.32 20.80
N ASP A 317 -24.20 -20.31 20.50
CA ASP A 317 -23.36 -19.11 20.59
C ASP A 317 -23.81 -18.06 19.56
N PHE A 318 -24.21 -18.50 18.37
CA PHE A 318 -24.78 -17.64 17.34
C PHE A 318 -26.15 -17.05 17.73
N GLU A 319 -27.03 -17.82 18.38
CA GLU A 319 -28.28 -17.28 18.94
C GLU A 319 -28.02 -16.19 19.98
N ILE A 320 -27.02 -16.40 20.86
CA ILE A 320 -26.61 -15.39 21.84
C ILE A 320 -26.06 -14.14 21.12
N TYR A 321 -25.29 -14.32 20.06
CA TYR A 321 -24.79 -13.22 19.23
C TYR A 321 -25.95 -12.44 18.58
N LYS A 322 -26.92 -13.12 17.96
CA LYS A 322 -28.13 -12.50 17.38
C LYS A 322 -28.88 -11.65 18.40
N GLN A 323 -29.06 -12.15 19.61
CA GLN A 323 -29.72 -11.41 20.70
C GLN A 323 -28.95 -10.15 21.11
N LYS A 324 -27.62 -10.24 21.20
CA LYS A 324 -26.77 -9.08 21.52
C LYS A 324 -26.82 -8.01 20.44
N GLU A 325 -26.77 -8.39 19.17
CA GLU A 325 -26.80 -7.43 18.07
C GLU A 325 -28.18 -6.78 17.93
N ALA A 326 -29.27 -7.53 18.12
CA ALA A 326 -30.61 -6.98 18.19
C ALA A 326 -30.76 -5.95 19.33
N HIS A 327 -30.14 -6.22 20.49
CA HIS A 327 -30.13 -5.27 21.61
C HIS A 327 -29.33 -4.01 21.31
N LYS A 328 -28.17 -4.13 20.65
CA LYS A 328 -27.34 -2.99 20.24
C LYS A 328 -28.08 -2.08 19.25
N ILE A 329 -28.76 -2.66 18.26
CA ILE A 329 -29.59 -1.92 17.31
C ILE A 329 -30.71 -1.16 18.03
N LEU A 330 -31.38 -1.80 19.00
CA LEU A 330 -32.42 -1.15 19.79
C LEU A 330 -31.86 0.02 20.62
N GLN A 331 -30.69 -0.13 21.24
CA GLN A 331 -30.05 0.95 21.99
C GLN A 331 -29.67 2.13 21.09
N GLN A 332 -29.13 1.87 19.89
CA GLN A 332 -28.80 2.91 18.92
C GLN A 332 -30.04 3.67 18.45
N ALA A 333 -31.16 2.96 18.20
CA ALA A 333 -32.42 3.59 17.84
C ALA A 333 -32.92 4.54 18.95
N ILE A 334 -32.91 4.11 20.21
CA ILE A 334 -33.30 4.93 21.37
C ILE A 334 -32.41 6.19 21.47
N HIS A 335 -31.10 6.06 21.29
CA HIS A 335 -30.18 7.20 21.33
C HIS A 335 -30.40 8.17 20.16
N SER A 336 -30.71 7.66 18.96
CA SER A 336 -31.00 8.51 17.80
C SER A 336 -32.30 9.29 17.95
N GLU A 337 -33.35 8.70 18.56
CA GLU A 337 -34.61 9.39 18.85
C GLU A 337 -34.41 10.47 19.92
N ALA A 338 -33.57 10.21 20.93
CA ALA A 338 -33.26 11.18 21.97
C ALA A 338 -32.48 12.39 21.43
N ALA A 339 -31.59 12.20 20.44
CA ALA A 339 -30.81 13.28 19.84
C ALA A 339 -31.64 14.20 18.94
N VAL A 340 -32.65 13.68 18.24
CA VAL A 340 -33.56 14.50 17.40
C VAL A 340 -34.51 15.36 18.26
N SER A 341 -34.72 14.99 19.51
CA SER A 341 -35.61 15.71 20.43
C SER A 341 -34.95 16.89 21.16
N SER A 342 -33.64 17.14 21.02
CA SER A 342 -32.93 18.19 21.76
C SER A 342 -32.65 19.48 20.97
N ASP A 343 -32.95 19.53 19.67
CA ASP A 343 -32.54 20.64 18.80
C ASP A 343 -33.66 21.67 18.52
N ASP A 344 -34.85 21.51 19.10
CA ASP A 344 -36.02 22.36 18.80
C ASP A 344 -36.32 23.48 19.82
N ASP A 345 -35.50 23.68 20.87
CA ASP A 345 -35.81 24.66 21.94
C ASP A 345 -34.80 25.82 22.14
N ASP A 346 -33.85 26.04 21.23
CA ASP A 346 -32.88 27.16 21.31
C ASP A 346 -33.07 28.25 20.24
N GLU A 347 -34.31 28.48 19.79
CA GLU A 347 -34.72 29.81 19.33
C GLU A 347 -35.31 30.60 20.50
N ASN A 348 -34.47 31.41 21.16
CA ASN A 348 -34.75 32.81 21.52
C ASN A 348 -33.94 33.27 22.75
N PHE A 349 -32.68 33.68 22.54
CA PHE A 349 -32.14 34.81 23.30
C PHE A 349 -31.14 35.62 22.48
N THR A 350 -31.68 36.53 21.67
CA THR A 350 -30.96 37.72 21.22
C THR A 350 -30.64 38.59 22.43
N SER A 351 -29.42 38.53 22.97
CA SER A 351 -28.86 39.63 23.76
C SER A 351 -27.88 40.43 22.92
N VAL A 352 -28.42 41.51 22.36
CA VAL A 352 -27.71 42.69 21.89
C VAL A 352 -26.94 43.33 23.05
N VAL A 353 -25.61 43.25 23.05
CA VAL A 353 -24.59 44.25 23.45
C VAL A 353 -23.29 43.67 22.88
N GLY A 354 -22.57 44.27 21.93
CA GLY A 354 -22.07 45.64 21.92
C GLY A 354 -20.58 45.59 22.27
N ASP A 355 -19.77 46.08 21.35
CA ASP A 355 -18.40 46.60 21.50
C ASP A 355 -17.22 45.69 21.07
N GLU A 356 -16.71 46.06 19.89
CA GLU A 356 -15.32 46.48 19.64
C GLU A 356 -14.19 45.53 20.10
N ASP A 357 -13.48 44.91 19.14
CA ASP A 357 -12.07 45.30 18.96
C ASP A 357 -11.56 44.90 17.57
N GLU A 358 -10.76 45.82 17.03
CA GLU A 358 -10.08 45.80 15.75
C GLU A 358 -8.89 44.83 15.81
N GLY A 359 -8.66 44.09 14.73
CA GLY A 359 -7.58 43.11 14.64
C GLY A 359 -7.25 42.79 13.20
N GLU A 360 -6.71 43.80 12.52
CA GLU A 360 -6.00 43.72 11.25
C GLU A 360 -4.91 42.64 11.29
N HIS A 361 -4.75 41.90 10.19
CA HIS A 361 -3.50 41.31 9.64
C HIS A 361 -3.85 40.05 8.84
N GLU A 362 -3.36 39.82 7.64
CA GLU A 362 -2.69 40.62 6.63
C GLU A 362 -2.76 39.72 5.38
N ASP A 363 -3.04 40.32 4.24
CA ASP A 363 -2.93 39.68 2.94
C ASP A 363 -1.51 39.14 2.76
N GLU A 364 -1.36 37.84 2.41
CA GLU A 364 -0.14 37.40 1.74
C GLU A 364 -0.43 36.91 0.33
N GLU A 365 0.42 37.46 -0.55
CA GLU A 365 0.22 37.67 -1.95
C GLU A 365 0.45 36.42 -2.80
N ALA A 366 -0.15 36.52 -3.99
CA ALA A 366 0.22 35.81 -5.19
C ALA A 366 1.74 35.74 -5.45
N SER A 367 2.17 34.55 -5.86
CA SER A 367 3.16 34.39 -6.93
C SER A 367 2.72 33.13 -7.71
N GLY A 368 2.61 33.11 -9.04
CA GLY A 368 3.23 33.95 -10.05
C GLY A 368 3.97 33.02 -11.01
N ASP A 369 3.40 32.89 -12.21
CA ASP A 369 4.04 32.59 -13.50
C ASP A 369 4.90 31.31 -13.67
N GLY A 370 4.72 30.65 -14.82
CA GLY A 370 5.85 29.92 -15.39
C GLY A 370 5.58 28.85 -16.44
N GLU A 371 5.21 29.29 -17.64
CA GLU A 371 5.66 28.74 -18.94
C GLU A 371 5.14 27.36 -19.40
N GLY A 372 4.36 27.44 -20.48
CA GLY A 372 4.12 26.33 -21.39
C GLY A 372 5.35 25.96 -22.20
N GLY A 373 5.35 24.71 -22.66
CA GLY A 373 6.21 24.21 -23.72
C GLY A 373 5.36 23.38 -24.66
N GLU A 374 4.80 24.05 -25.67
CA GLU A 374 4.54 23.44 -26.97
C GLU A 374 5.90 23.16 -27.60
N ASP A 375 6.19 21.92 -27.95
CA ASP A 375 7.16 21.59 -29.00
C ASP A 375 6.52 20.51 -29.87
N GLU A 376 5.88 20.98 -30.94
CA GLU A 376 5.73 20.24 -32.19
C GLU A 376 7.05 20.34 -32.95
N GLU A 377 7.69 19.21 -33.24
CA GLU A 377 8.43 18.97 -34.51
C GLU A 377 8.46 17.48 -34.86
#